data_AF-B1C013-F1
#
_entry.id   AF-B1C013-F1
#
_cell.length_a   1.000
_cell.length_b   1.000
_cell.length_c   1.000
_cell.angle_alpha   90.00
_cell.angle_beta   90.00
_cell.angle_gamma   90.00
#
_symmetry.space_group_name_H-M   'P 1'
#
loop_
_entity.id
_entity.type
_entity.pdbx_description
1 polymer ?
#
loop_
_entity_poly.entity_id
_entity_poly.type
_entity_poly.pdbx_seq_one_letter_code
_entity_poly.pdbx_strand_id
1 'polypeptide(L)'
;MKKVEMKVYFKNDIEKVFNVITNMKDCSWRSDLSKVECIDDGKYIEYNRKNHPTKILVTEYLKNIQFEYDIQNEYYKGHWCGQFAPLKDGGCVMYLLFYFESVSFLGKFINVDKFEKRYIEDLKKELNEYSIDK
;
A
#
# COMPACT_ATOMS: atom_id res chain seq x y z
N MET A 1 -14.43 8.26 10.63
CA MET A 1 -13.25 8.14 9.76
C MET A 1 -12.09 7.65 10.62
N LYS A 2 -11.46 6.52 10.27
CA LYS A 2 -10.24 6.03 10.91
C LYS A 2 -9.05 6.58 10.13
N LYS A 3 -7.92 6.77 10.81
CA LYS A 3 -6.68 7.25 10.22
C LYS A 3 -5.55 6.34 10.70
N VAL A 4 -4.75 5.84 9.78
CA VAL A 4 -3.53 5.08 10.09
C VAL A 4 -2.34 5.89 9.60
N GLU A 5 -1.35 6.06 10.47
CA GLU A 5 -0.10 6.76 10.17
C GLU A 5 1.07 5.86 10.50
N MET A 6 1.99 5.70 9.55
CA MET A 6 3.21 4.92 9.76
C MET A 6 4.40 5.66 9.18
N LYS A 7 5.52 5.60 9.90
CA LYS A 7 6.83 6.01 9.41
C LYS A 7 7.68 4.75 9.27
N VAL A 8 8.08 4.44 8.04
CA VAL A 8 8.74 3.17 7.70
C VAL A 8 10.09 3.47 7.08
N TYR A 9 11.11 2.77 7.57
CA TYR A 9 12.49 2.90 7.08
C TYR A 9 12.88 1.64 6.33
N PHE A 10 13.54 1.83 5.18
CA PHE A 10 14.05 0.81 4.29
C PHE A 10 15.55 1.02 4.08
N LYS A 11 16.31 -0.07 4.03
CA LYS A 11 17.73 -0.06 3.64
C LYS A 11 17.88 0.14 2.13
N ASN A 12 16.92 -0.34 1.34
CA ASN A 12 16.88 -0.11 -0.10
C ASN A 12 16.63 1.37 -0.40
N ASP A 13 17.21 1.85 -1.50
CA ASP A 13 17.02 3.21 -1.96
C ASP A 13 15.57 3.50 -2.38
N ILE A 14 15.30 4.80 -2.54
CA ILE A 14 13.97 5.30 -2.86
C ILE A 14 13.44 4.78 -4.19
N GLU A 15 14.29 4.60 -5.20
CA GLU A 15 13.87 4.14 -6.52
C GLU A 15 13.39 2.70 -6.45
N LYS A 16 14.13 1.83 -5.74
CA LYS A 16 13.73 0.43 -5.56
C LYS A 16 12.43 0.30 -4.76
N VAL A 17 12.30 1.02 -3.64
CA VAL A 17 11.06 1.00 -2.83
C VAL A 17 9.87 1.51 -3.65
N PHE A 18 10.04 2.65 -4.33
CA PHE A 18 9.00 3.28 -5.12
C PHE A 18 8.55 2.41 -6.30
N ASN A 19 9.50 1.78 -7.00
CA ASN A 19 9.19 0.87 -8.12
C ASN A 19 8.37 -0.35 -7.68
N VAL A 20 8.65 -0.93 -6.51
CA VAL A 20 7.86 -2.06 -5.98
C VAL A 20 6.43 -1.63 -5.65
N ILE A 21 6.27 -0.50 -4.94
CA ILE A 21 4.96 0.01 -4.53
C ILE A 21 4.10 0.44 -5.72
N THR A 22 4.71 1.11 -6.70
CA THR A 22 3.97 1.68 -7.83
C THR A 22 3.71 0.71 -8.98
N ASN A 23 4.34 -0.48 -8.95
CA ASN A 23 4.01 -1.56 -9.88
C ASN A 23 2.70 -2.25 -9.48
N MET A 24 1.57 -1.53 -9.62
CA MET A 24 0.23 -2.00 -9.21
C MET A 24 -0.22 -3.31 -9.88
N LYS A 25 0.36 -3.66 -11.04
CA LYS A 25 0.05 -4.91 -11.75
C LYS A 25 0.68 -6.13 -11.08
N ASP A 26 1.76 -5.93 -10.35
CA ASP A 26 2.43 -6.99 -9.61
C ASP A 26 1.95 -7.03 -8.16
N CYS A 27 1.13 -8.04 -7.86
CA CYS A 27 0.69 -8.33 -6.51
C CYS A 27 1.29 -9.61 -5.94
N SER A 28 2.34 -10.19 -6.54
CA SER A 28 2.89 -11.47 -6.07
C SER A 28 3.45 -11.38 -4.65
N TRP A 29 3.93 -10.19 -4.27
CA TRP A 29 4.46 -9.91 -2.95
C TRP A 29 3.36 -9.62 -1.90
N ARG A 30 2.14 -9.33 -2.33
CA ARG A 30 1.00 -9.02 -1.44
C ARG A 30 0.34 -10.32 -0.97
N SER A 31 0.55 -10.70 0.29
CA SER A 31 -0.03 -11.95 0.83
C SER A 31 -1.56 -11.94 0.84
N ASP A 32 -2.18 -10.77 0.84
CA ASP A 32 -3.61 -10.58 0.92
C ASP A 32 -4.37 -10.58 -0.40
N LEU A 33 -3.65 -10.39 -1.50
CA LEU A 33 -4.21 -10.33 -2.85
C LEU A 33 -4.00 -11.64 -3.61
N SER A 34 -4.99 -12.03 -4.40
CA SER A 34 -4.90 -13.19 -5.31
C SER A 34 -4.56 -12.77 -6.74
N LYS A 35 -5.08 -11.62 -7.19
CA LYS A 35 -4.84 -11.06 -8.52
C LYS A 35 -5.14 -9.56 -8.55
N VAL A 36 -4.63 -8.89 -9.58
CA VAL A 36 -4.99 -7.52 -9.95
C VAL A 36 -5.34 -7.46 -11.43
N GLU A 37 -6.40 -6.74 -11.76
CA GLU A 37 -6.82 -6.45 -13.13
C GLU A 37 -6.63 -4.96 -13.41
N CYS A 38 -5.94 -4.62 -14.50
CA CYS A 38 -5.80 -3.25 -14.99
C CYS A 38 -6.97 -2.96 -15.93
N ILE A 39 -7.87 -2.05 -15.55
CA ILE A 39 -9.08 -1.74 -16.33
C ILE A 39 -8.83 -0.58 -17.28
N ASP A 40 -8.01 0.38 -16.86
CA ASP A 40 -7.67 1.60 -17.60
C ASP A 40 -6.38 2.19 -17.01
N ASP A 41 -5.88 3.29 -17.57
CA ASP A 41 -4.76 4.01 -16.99
C ASP A 41 -5.10 4.50 -15.56
N GLY A 42 -4.23 4.16 -14.61
CA GLY A 42 -4.43 4.43 -13.19
C GLY A 42 -5.61 3.71 -12.52
N LYS A 43 -6.36 2.84 -13.21
CA LYS A 43 -7.55 2.15 -12.64
C LYS A 43 -7.35 0.64 -12.56
N TYR A 44 -7.49 0.11 -11.36
CA TYR A 44 -7.27 -1.31 -11.08
C TYR A 44 -8.43 -1.93 -10.30
N ILE A 45 -8.56 -3.24 -10.40
CA ILE A 45 -9.37 -4.05 -9.48
C ILE A 45 -8.45 -5.05 -8.81
N GLU A 46 -8.26 -4.89 -7.50
CA GLU A 46 -7.57 -5.87 -6.66
C GLU A 46 -8.56 -6.91 -6.15
N TYR A 47 -8.20 -8.19 -6.22
CA TYR A 47 -8.99 -9.27 -5.66
C TYR A 47 -8.25 -9.85 -4.47
N ASN A 48 -8.93 -9.98 -3.34
CA ASN A 48 -8.34 -10.67 -2.19
C ASN A 48 -8.30 -12.20 -2.40
N ARG A 49 -7.71 -12.94 -1.47
CA ARG A 49 -7.67 -14.42 -1.50
C ARG A 49 -9.04 -15.12 -1.47
N LYS A 50 -10.13 -14.38 -1.26
CA LYS A 50 -11.53 -14.86 -1.33
C LYS A 50 -12.26 -14.34 -2.59
N ASN A 51 -11.54 -13.83 -3.58
CA ASN A 51 -12.08 -13.22 -4.80
C ASN A 51 -13.01 -12.02 -4.58
N HIS A 52 -12.92 -11.34 -3.43
CA HIS A 52 -13.66 -10.11 -3.21
C HIS A 52 -12.94 -8.93 -3.90
N PRO A 53 -13.62 -8.20 -4.81
CA PRO A 53 -13.01 -7.13 -5.59
C PRO A 53 -12.96 -5.81 -4.80
N THR A 54 -11.87 -5.07 -4.99
CA THR A 54 -11.70 -3.70 -4.51
C THR A 54 -11.20 -2.83 -5.66
N LYS A 55 -11.87 -1.70 -5.91
CA LYS A 55 -11.47 -0.74 -6.93
C LYS A 55 -10.35 0.15 -6.40
N ILE A 56 -9.34 0.36 -7.22
CA ILE A 56 -8.23 1.29 -6.97
C ILE A 56 -8.20 2.33 -8.09
N LEU A 57 -8.01 3.59 -7.71
CA LEU A 57 -7.81 4.71 -8.63
C LEU A 57 -6.56 5.48 -8.18
N VAL A 58 -5.49 5.44 -8.97
CA VAL A 58 -4.29 6.26 -8.75
C VAL A 58 -4.66 7.72 -8.93
N THR A 59 -4.39 8.53 -7.90
CA THR A 59 -4.70 9.97 -7.86
C THR A 59 -3.46 10.83 -8.00
N GLU A 60 -2.29 10.32 -7.61
CA GLU A 60 -1.01 11.04 -7.72
C GLU A 60 0.14 10.07 -8.01
N TYR A 61 1.05 10.50 -8.89
CA TYR A 61 2.28 9.80 -9.23
C TYR A 61 3.39 10.82 -9.47
N LEU A 62 4.18 11.08 -8.42
CA LEU A 62 5.40 11.87 -8.50
C LEU A 62 6.58 10.95 -8.23
N LYS A 63 7.32 10.61 -9.30
CA LYS A 63 8.40 9.62 -9.25
C LYS A 63 9.34 9.88 -8.06
N ASN A 64 9.52 8.87 -7.21
CA ASN A 64 10.38 8.89 -6.03
C ASN A 64 10.03 9.98 -4.99
N ILE A 65 8.82 10.54 -5.01
CA ILE A 65 8.39 11.58 -4.07
C ILE A 65 7.06 11.21 -3.44
N GLN A 66 6.06 10.86 -4.26
CA GLN A 66 4.70 10.68 -3.80
C GLN A 66 3.93 9.72 -4.69
N PHE A 67 3.15 8.85 -4.05
CA PHE A 67 2.21 7.97 -4.73
C PHE A 67 0.93 7.88 -3.91
N GLU A 68 -0.20 8.07 -4.57
CA GLU A 68 -1.51 8.06 -3.91
C GLU A 68 -2.56 7.35 -4.74
N TYR A 69 -3.50 6.73 -4.04
CA TYR A 69 -4.67 6.15 -4.67
C TYR A 69 -5.89 6.14 -3.75
N ASP A 70 -7.06 6.27 -4.37
CA ASP A 70 -8.34 5.97 -3.76
C ASP A 70 -8.62 4.47 -3.81
N ILE A 71 -9.24 3.95 -2.75
CA ILE A 71 -9.64 2.56 -2.60
C ILE A 71 -11.13 2.48 -2.25
N GLN A 72 -11.89 1.58 -2.90
CA GLN A 72 -13.32 1.41 -2.62
C GLN A 72 -13.85 0.00 -2.92
N ASN A 73 -14.67 -0.52 -2.01
CA ASN A 73 -15.55 -1.69 -2.21
C ASN A 73 -16.87 -1.52 -1.45
N GLU A 74 -17.65 -2.60 -1.31
CA GLU A 74 -18.95 -2.57 -0.60
C GLU A 74 -18.83 -2.37 0.92
N TYR A 75 -17.64 -2.58 1.48
CA TYR A 75 -17.41 -2.48 2.92
C TYR A 75 -16.82 -1.13 3.33
N TYR A 76 -15.90 -0.59 2.53
CA TYR A 76 -15.18 0.62 2.86
C TYR A 76 -14.73 1.41 1.63
N LYS A 77 -14.38 2.67 1.88
CA LYS A 77 -13.59 3.50 0.99
C LYS A 77 -12.44 4.13 1.76
N GLY A 78 -11.43 4.61 1.06
CA GLY A 78 -10.30 5.29 1.67
C GLY A 78 -9.39 5.96 0.67
N HIS A 79 -8.40 6.67 1.20
CA HIS A 79 -7.38 7.37 0.43
C HIS A 79 -6.02 7.04 1.04
N TRP A 80 -5.18 6.35 0.29
CA TRP A 80 -3.85 5.90 0.68
C TRP A 80 -2.81 6.86 0.12
N CYS A 81 -1.90 7.34 0.96
CA CYS A 81 -0.81 8.24 0.58
C CYS A 81 0.53 7.68 1.05
N GLY A 82 1.48 7.56 0.12
CA GLY A 82 2.88 7.27 0.41
C GLY A 82 3.74 8.43 -0.01
N GLN A 83 4.47 9.04 0.93
CA GLN A 83 5.48 10.05 0.67
C GLN A 83 6.86 9.50 0.97
N PHE A 84 7.83 9.75 0.09
CA PHE A 84 9.14 9.13 0.11
C PHE A 84 10.25 10.17 0.20
N ALA A 85 11.30 9.86 0.94
CA ALA A 85 12.51 10.67 0.99
C ALA A 85 13.76 9.80 1.14
N PRO A 86 14.89 10.17 0.51
CA PRO A 86 16.15 9.48 0.70
C PRO A 86 16.70 9.74 2.12
N LEU A 87 17.39 8.74 2.67
CA LEU A 87 18.16 8.89 3.91
C LEU A 87 19.60 9.33 3.61
N LYS A 88 20.24 10.03 4.57
CA LYS A 88 21.60 10.56 4.41
C LYS A 88 22.64 9.48 4.13
N ASP A 89 22.51 8.32 4.78
CA ASP A 89 23.48 7.23 4.73
C ASP A 89 23.07 6.13 3.72
N GLY A 90 22.19 6.47 2.78
CA GLY A 90 21.52 5.51 1.91
C GLY A 90 20.24 4.94 2.52
N GLY A 91 19.36 4.45 1.65
CA GLY A 91 18.03 3.96 2.03
C GLY A 91 16.91 4.98 1.82
N CYS A 92 15.71 4.60 2.26
CA CYS A 92 14.49 5.35 2.05
C CYS A 92 13.65 5.41 3.33
N VAL A 93 13.07 6.58 3.61
CA VAL A 93 11.96 6.70 4.55
C VAL A 93 10.66 6.90 3.78
N MET A 94 9.63 6.14 4.13
CA MET A 94 8.26 6.33 3.67
C MET A 94 7.40 6.81 4.83
N TYR A 95 6.64 7.87 4.60
CA TYR A 95 5.53 8.30 5.44
C TYR A 95 4.25 7.81 4.78
N LEU A 96 3.59 6.86 5.44
CA LEU A 96 2.33 6.28 4.99
C LEU A 96 1.20 6.89 5.80
N LEU A 97 0.18 7.35 5.09
CA LEU A 97 -1.06 7.86 5.65
C LEU A 97 -2.23 7.18 4.95
N PHE A 98 -3.12 6.56 5.71
CA PHE A 98 -4.33 5.95 5.17
C PHE A 98 -5.57 6.49 5.87
N TYR A 99 -6.40 7.21 5.11
CA TYR A 99 -7.73 7.63 5.52
C TYR A 99 -8.74 6.54 5.19
N PHE A 100 -9.47 6.07 6.19
CA PHE A 100 -10.41 4.96 6.03
C PHE A 100 -11.81 5.34 6.50
N GLU A 101 -12.80 5.01 5.68
CA GLU A 101 -14.21 5.18 5.97
C GLU A 101 -14.99 3.88 5.70
N SER A 102 -15.65 3.38 6.73
CA SER A 102 -16.59 2.26 6.58
C SER A 102 -17.87 2.75 5.92
N VAL A 103 -18.30 2.09 4.84
CA VAL A 103 -19.56 2.41 4.13
C VAL A 103 -20.67 1.39 4.38
N SER A 104 -20.37 0.29 5.10
CA SER A 104 -21.37 -0.70 5.55
C SER A 104 -21.27 -1.00 7.05
N PHE A 105 -22.20 -1.79 7.58
CA PHE A 105 -22.12 -2.30 8.95
C PHE A 105 -20.93 -3.24 9.15
N LEU A 106 -20.68 -4.15 8.18
CA LEU A 106 -19.56 -5.09 8.23
C LEU A 106 -18.20 -4.39 8.15
N GLY A 107 -18.12 -3.29 7.40
CA GLY A 107 -16.90 -2.47 7.30
C GLY A 107 -16.42 -1.91 8.65
N LYS A 108 -17.33 -1.73 9.63
CA LYS A 108 -16.97 -1.19 10.96
C LYS A 108 -16.05 -2.13 11.74
N PHE A 109 -16.13 -3.43 11.46
CA PHE A 109 -15.33 -4.48 12.09
C PHE A 109 -13.96 -4.68 11.42
N ILE A 110 -13.67 -3.98 10.32
CA ILE A 110 -12.36 -4.04 9.69
C ILE A 110 -11.32 -3.38 10.61
N ASN A 111 -10.28 -4.16 10.90
CA ASN A 111 -9.09 -3.70 11.61
C ASN A 111 -8.08 -3.13 10.59
N VAL A 112 -8.17 -1.83 10.38
CA VAL A 112 -7.38 -1.09 9.39
C VAL A 112 -5.90 -1.10 9.76
N ASP A 113 -5.56 -1.02 11.04
CA ASP A 113 -4.18 -1.11 11.51
C ASP A 113 -3.52 -2.44 11.13
N LYS A 114 -4.26 -3.55 11.22
CA LYS A 114 -3.76 -4.87 10.81
C LYS A 114 -3.58 -4.97 9.30
N PHE A 115 -4.42 -4.29 8.52
CA PHE A 115 -4.31 -4.25 7.06
C PHE A 115 -3.00 -3.56 6.63
N GLU A 116 -2.75 -2.35 7.13
CA GLU A 116 -1.53 -1.59 6.82
C GLU A 116 -0.26 -2.27 7.37
N LYS A 117 -0.31 -2.86 8.57
CA LYS A 117 0.83 -3.62 9.13
C LYS A 117 1.25 -4.77 8.21
N ARG A 118 0.27 -5.56 7.74
CA ARG A 118 0.54 -6.66 6.81
C ARG A 118 1.12 -6.16 5.49
N TYR A 119 0.60 -5.06 4.94
CA TYR A 119 1.16 -4.44 3.74
C TYR A 119 2.64 -4.11 3.91
N ILE A 120 3.01 -3.47 5.03
CA ILE A 120 4.41 -3.12 5.33
C ILE A 120 5.27 -4.36 5.56
N GLU A 121 4.77 -5.39 6.25
CA GLU A 121 5.50 -6.65 6.45
C GLU A 121 5.81 -7.35 5.13
N ASP A 122 4.83 -7.41 4.22
CA ASP A 122 4.98 -8.02 2.91
C ASP A 122 5.92 -7.22 2.02
N LEU A 123 5.80 -5.89 2.03
CA LEU A 123 6.73 -5.00 1.32
C LEU A 123 8.18 -5.17 1.80
N LYS A 124 8.39 -5.28 3.11
CA LYS A 124 9.72 -5.54 3.67
C LYS A 124 10.29 -6.89 3.23
N LYS A 125 9.46 -7.94 3.14
CA LYS A 125 9.91 -9.25 2.64
C LYS A 125 10.32 -9.16 1.17
N GLU A 126 9.52 -8.50 0.33
CA GLU A 126 9.83 -8.29 -1.09
C GLU A 126 11.15 -7.55 -1.30
N LEU A 127 11.36 -6.52 -0.50
CA LEU A 127 12.59 -5.73 -0.52
C LEU A 127 13.79 -6.44 0.13
N ASN A 128 13.62 -7.67 0.64
CA ASN A 128 14.64 -8.41 1.39
C ASN A 128 15.19 -7.63 2.60
N GLU A 129 14.32 -6.88 3.27
CA GLU A 129 14.63 -6.02 4.42
C GLU A 129 14.70 -6.79 5.75
N TYR A 130 14.97 -8.10 5.71
CA TYR A 130 15.01 -8.92 6.91
C TYR A 130 15.87 -8.24 7.98
N SER A 131 15.27 -8.09 9.16
CA SER A 131 15.99 -7.75 10.38
C SER A 131 17.06 -8.82 10.55
N ILE A 132 18.30 -8.50 10.18
CA ILE A 132 19.41 -9.05 10.93
C ILE A 132 19.33 -8.28 12.23
N ASP A 133 18.57 -8.81 13.18
CA ASP A 133 18.72 -8.46 14.57
C ASP A 133 20.22 -8.66 14.86
N LYS A 134 20.92 -7.54 15.05
CA LYS A 134 22.24 -7.51 15.69
C LYS A 134 22.05 -6.99 17.10
#